data_AF-A0A538QDI2-F1
#
_entry.id   AF-A0A538QDI2-F1
#
_cell.length_a   1.000
_cell.length_b   1.000
_cell.length_c   1.000
_cell.angle_alpha   90.00
_cell.angle_beta   90.00
_cell.angle_gamma   90.00
#
_symmetry.space_group_name_H-M   'P 1'
#
loop_
_entity.id
_entity.type
_entity.pdbx_description
1 polymer ?
#
loop_
_entity_poly.entity_id
_entity_poly.type
_entity_poly.pdbx_seq_one_letter_code
_entity_poly.pdbx_strand_id
1 'polypeptide(L)' 'MDLRTVLHLVRPGAAGRALPVAERDWVVYLQPMQLVQTGAPPAPFPPGPLDHDQLVALIFAADLVVTW' A
#
# COMPACT_ATOMS: atom_id res chain seq x y z
N MET A 1 1.25 -12.54 18.38
CA MET A 1 0.40 -12.43 17.17
C MET A 1 1.34 -12.14 16.04
N ASP A 2 1.43 -13.04 15.05
CA ASP A 2 2.18 -12.78 13.83
C ASP A 2 1.64 -11.50 13.18
N LEU A 3 2.53 -10.54 13.00
CA LEU A 3 2.22 -9.26 12.36
C LEU A 3 2.15 -9.51 10.87
N ARG A 4 0.93 -9.61 10.34
CA ARG A 4 0.70 -9.71 8.90
C ARG A 4 0.73 -8.33 8.26
N THR A 5 1.53 -8.17 7.23
CA THR A 5 1.69 -6.96 6.44
C THR A 5 0.73 -7.00 5.25
N VAL A 6 -0.19 -6.05 5.16
CA VAL A 6 -1.19 -5.99 4.07
C VAL A 6 -0.92 -4.78 3.17
N LEU A 7 -0.89 -5.01 1.85
CA LEU A 7 -0.77 -3.99 0.82
C LEU A 7 -2.08 -3.85 0.04
N HIS A 8 -2.65 -2.65 0.05
CA HIS A 8 -3.85 -2.28 -0.70
C HIS A 8 -3.45 -1.56 -1.97
N LEU A 9 -3.78 -2.12 -3.12
CA LEU A 9 -3.61 -1.48 -4.43
C LEU A 9 -4.94 -0.86 -4.85
N VAL A 10 -4.98 0.47 -4.96
CA VAL A 10 -6.20 1.24 -5.16
C VAL A 10 -6.18 1.91 -6.54
N ARG A 11 -7.12 1.53 -7.40
CA ARG A 11 -7.30 2.19 -8.70
C ARG A 11 -8.06 3.53 -8.55
N PRO A 12 -7.88 4.47 -9.49
CA PRO A 12 -8.69 5.70 -9.50
C PRO A 12 -10.18 5.39 -9.51
N GLY A 13 -10.94 6.11 -8.69
CA GLY A 13 -12.38 5.91 -8.54
C GLY A 13 -12.78 4.73 -7.64
N ALA A 14 -11.87 3.84 -7.26
CA ALA A 14 -12.17 2.74 -6.32
C ALA A 14 -12.29 3.22 -4.86
N ALA A 15 -11.67 4.35 -4.51
CA ALA A 15 -11.66 4.93 -3.17
C ALA A 15 -13.01 5.54 -2.71
N GLY A 16 -14.10 5.35 -3.48
CA GLY A 16 -15.42 5.95 -3.26
C GLY A 16 -16.16 5.49 -1.99
N ARG A 17 -15.56 4.63 -1.18
CA ARG A 17 -16.04 4.26 0.16
C ARG A 17 -14.79 4.12 1.01
N ALA A 18 -14.71 4.86 2.12
CA ALA A 18 -13.59 4.84 3.06
C ALA A 18 -13.04 3.42 3.18
N LEU A 19 -11.87 3.18 2.55
CA LEU A 19 -11.27 1.86 2.56
C LEU A 19 -11.00 1.54 4.03
N PRO A 20 -11.49 0.41 4.57
CA PRO A 20 -11.17 -0.01 5.92
C PRO A 20 -9.71 -0.48 5.95
N VAL A 21 -8.80 0.48 5.88
CA VAL A 21 -7.35 0.32 5.93
C VAL A 21 -6.99 0.44 7.40
N ALA A 22 -6.44 -0.63 7.98
CA ALA A 22 -5.93 -0.53 9.33
C ALA A 22 -4.76 0.47 9.33
N GLU A 23 -4.52 1.15 10.45
CA GLU A 23 -3.44 2.16 10.54
C GLU A 23 -2.06 1.62 10.12
N ARG A 24 -1.85 0.30 10.16
CA ARG A 24 -0.60 -0.38 9.82
C ARG A 24 -0.50 -0.87 8.37
N ASP A 25 -1.61 -0.86 7.63
CA ASP A 25 -1.65 -1.36 6.26
C ASP A 25 -0.98 -0.37 5.31
N TRP A 26 -0.45 -0.88 4.21
CA TRP A 26 0.18 -0.07 3.17
C TRP A 26 -0.84 0.19 2.08
N VAL A 27 -0.94 1.43 1.61
CA VAL A 27 -1.86 1.77 0.51
C VAL A 27 -1.08 2.35 -0.63
N VAL A 28 -1.19 1.74 -1.81
CA VAL A 28 -0.67 2.30 -3.05
C VAL A 28 -1.84 2.71 -3.93
N TYR A 29 -1.96 4.00 -4.18
CA TYR A 29 -2.78 4.49 -5.29
C TYR A 29 -2.03 4.20 -6.60
N LEU A 30 -2.69 3.60 -7.58
CA LEU A 30 -2.03 3.21 -8.83
C LEU A 30 -1.95 4.36 -9.84
N GLN A 31 -2.78 5.39 -9.70
CA GLN A 31 -2.64 6.64 -10.46
C GLN A 31 -3.02 7.85 -9.59
N PRO A 32 -2.06 8.75 -9.26
CA PRO A 32 -0.62 8.57 -9.49
C PRO A 32 -0.07 7.42 -8.63
N MET A 33 0.95 6.70 -9.11
CA MET A 33 1.59 5.60 -8.39
C MET A 33 2.23 6.11 -7.09
N GLN A 34 1.52 5.98 -5.98
CA GLN A 34 1.85 6.67 -4.74
C GLN A 34 1.57 5.80 -3.52
N LEU A 35 2.60 5.57 -2.70
CA LEU A 35 2.49 4.97 -1.38
C LEU A 35 1.99 6.02 -0.39
N VAL A 36 0.80 5.79 0.15
CA VAL A 36 0.24 6.50 1.29
C VAL A 36 0.20 5.53 2.44
N GLN A 37 0.85 5.89 3.53
CA GLN A 37 0.86 5.06 4.71
C GLN A 37 0.13 5.75 5.85
N THR A 38 -0.67 4.98 6.57
CA THR A 38 -1.37 5.42 7.77
C THR A 38 -0.57 5.19 9.07
N GLY A 39 0.63 4.61 9.00
CA GLY A 39 1.48 4.19 10.13
C GLY A 39 2.99 4.38 9.89
N ALA A 40 3.86 3.76 10.69
CA ALA A 40 5.32 3.89 10.57
C ALA A 40 5.88 3.09 9.37
N PRO A 41 6.66 3.71 8.45
CA PRO A 41 7.05 3.08 7.19
C PRO A 41 7.82 1.79 7.33
N PRO A 42 7.49 0.77 6.52
CA PRO A 42 8.40 -0.35 6.36
C PRO A 42 9.67 0.23 5.74
N ALA A 43 10.78 0.22 6.48
CA ALA A 43 12.06 0.37 5.83
C ALA A 43 12.16 -0.75 4.77
N PRO A 44 12.51 -0.46 3.50
CA PRO A 44 13.08 0.77 2.97
C PRO A 44 12.14 1.69 2.15
N PHE A 45 10.81 1.55 2.23
CA PHE A 45 9.86 2.27 1.35
C PHE A 45 9.24 3.50 2.05
N PRO A 46 9.80 4.72 1.87
CA PRO A 46 9.19 5.92 2.41
C PRO A 46 7.85 6.21 1.70
N PRO A 47 6.87 6.84 2.39
CA PRO A 47 5.65 7.33 1.73
C PRO A 47 6.00 8.33 0.62
N GLY A 48 5.23 8.31 -0.47
CA GLY A 48 5.47 9.17 -1.61
C GLY A 48 5.28 8.49 -2.97
N PRO A 49 5.68 9.15 -4.06
CA PRO A 49 5.68 8.57 -5.40
C PRO A 49 6.52 7.29 -5.44
N LEU A 50 6.04 6.29 -6.16
CA LEU A 50 6.76 5.06 -6.43
C LEU A 50 7.05 4.95 -7.92
N ASP A 51 8.20 4.37 -8.25
CA ASP A 51 8.40 3.76 -9.55
C ASP A 51 7.87 2.31 -9.60
N HIS A 52 7.93 1.71 -10.78
CA HIS A 52 7.43 0.35 -10.99
C HIS A 52 8.19 -0.70 -10.18
N ASP A 53 9.51 -0.58 -10.04
CA ASP A 53 10.33 -1.55 -9.34
C ASP A 53 10.06 -1.51 -7.84
N GLN A 54 9.85 -0.31 -7.29
CA GLN A 54 9.43 -0.12 -5.89
C GLN A 54 8.04 -0.70 -5.62
N LEU A 55 7.08 -0.55 -6.55
CA LEU A 55 5.77 -1.20 -6.44
C LEU A 55 5.90 -2.73 -6.44
N VAL A 56 6.70 -3.28 -7.34
CA VAL A 56 6.95 -4.73 -7.41
C VAL A 56 7.59 -5.22 -6.10
N ALA A 57 8.58 -4.50 -5.58
CA ALA A 57 9.22 -4.83 -4.32
C ALA A 57 8.24 -4.80 -3.12
N LEU A 58 7.32 -3.84 -3.08
CA LEU A 58 6.25 -3.79 -2.06
C LEU A 58 5.30 -4.98 -2.15
N ILE A 59 4.93 -5.39 -3.37
CA ILE A 59 4.08 -6.58 -3.59
C ILE A 59 4.74 -7.84 -3.03
N PHE A 60 6.05 -7.99 -3.22
CA PHE A 60 6.80 -9.13 -2.69
C PHE A 60 7.07 -9.06 -1.18
N ALA A 61 7.12 -7.85 -0.61
CA ALA A 61 7.33 -7.63 0.82
C ALA A 61 6.05 -7.78 1.66
N ALA A 62 4.87 -7.73 1.03
CA ALA A 62 3.58 -7.88 1.71
C ALA A 62 3.21 -9.35 1.92
N ASP A 63 2.65 -9.68 3.07
CA ASP A 63 2.09 -11.02 3.34
C ASP A 63 0.74 -11.23 2.64
N LEU A 64 0.06 -10.14 2.28
CA LEU A 64 -1.21 -10.14 1.56
C LEU A 64 -1.34 -8.88 0.70
N VAL A 65 -1.80 -9.08 -0.55
CA VAL A 65 -2.14 -7.98 -1.46
C VAL A 65 -3.64 -7.97 -1.72
N VAL A 66 -4.28 -6.82 -1.52
CA VAL A 66 -5.70 -6.58 -1.75
C VAL A 66 -5.87 -5.55 -2.86
N THR A 67 -6.70 -5.84 -3.86
CA THR A 67 -6.96 -4.94 -4.98
C THR A 67 -8.38 -4.38 -4.92
N TRP A 68 -8.53 -3.10 -5.24
CA TRP A 68 -9.81 -2.36 -5.26
C TRP A 68 -10.10 -1.81 -6.67
#